data_AF-A0A6S7FXQ7-F1
#
_entry.id   AF-A0A6S7FXQ7-F1
#
_cell.length_a   1.000
_cell.length_b   1.000
_cell.length_c   1.000
_cell.angle_alpha   90.00
_cell.angle_beta   90.00
_cell.angle_gamma   90.00
#
_symmetry.space_group_name_H-M   'P 1'
#
loop_
_entity.id
_entity.type
_entity.pdbx_description
1 polymer ?
#
loop_
_entity_poly.entity_id
_entity_poly.type
_entity_poly.pdbx_seq_one_letter_code
_entity_poly.pdbx_strand_id
1 'polypeptide(L)'
;MAATLWGHLHAWTFKRHAEKCDDLGVHIYHDKTTGSKDDLCSQSRQKWEESRNVAWTLKNKRPERLKDNLTEVEEMIQASQIVQVLWSSARFIQVLLSNCTLISFMVAKNSGDVGKIFIDKSLCGKLTDKINAGVWAEDFMLLSFCDKSKICCINFARKLPTDFRKLEKLAVLEPKISFIDLPGQVGGRLNRCLSLNTSKDMVSIWWSLASEEAWPWSPVAGDRARANVILIGVKGGKFDVLAYLRTECDPIHAAFSSQNPHHILTIESTPKNEGDNTIDSCVYEFYKNGVNRVSATSISLQAAVSCVAWNKAADKLLLGCKDKSLVVYDCHRLVTQRRNIPFVPSEIAWHPVGSVVFIFSLQGDIQVFDMALAPVLLQLAGEGQNESRIFRMSEYFRDIKLSHAVWSCDSPLNFVSDGDVACSDNMFMVFQDGGLLCNLRIELGSLTLGRIGPREVIEEYIKHNQAEQAVNFVNSINWNDDGSSCFACLSAVMNYLLKFPLTDKREGLLEETLGCFYTPSRPINDVVVLQYREPLSRWSRRFFYHLLR
;
A
#
# COMPACT_ATOMS: atom_id res chain seq x y z
N MET A 1 22.19 9.20 -15.34
CA MET A 1 21.84 8.41 -14.14
C MET A 1 20.72 9.12 -13.41
N ALA A 2 19.69 8.40 -12.94
CA ALA A 2 18.49 8.96 -12.33
C ALA A 2 18.36 8.47 -10.87
N ALA A 3 17.56 9.19 -10.06
CA ALA A 3 17.26 8.84 -8.69
C ALA A 3 16.79 7.38 -8.60
N THR A 4 17.39 6.64 -7.68
CA THR A 4 17.27 5.19 -7.62
C THR A 4 16.98 4.72 -6.21
N LEU A 5 15.95 3.89 -6.07
CA LEU A 5 15.70 3.08 -4.88
C LEU A 5 16.39 1.74 -5.06
N TRP A 6 17.25 1.40 -4.11
CA TRP A 6 17.97 0.14 -4.10
C TRP A 6 17.20 -0.89 -3.29
N GLY A 7 17.12 -2.12 -3.80
CA GLY A 7 16.40 -3.17 -3.08
C GLY A 7 16.89 -4.59 -3.32
N HIS A 8 16.29 -5.48 -2.55
CA HIS A 8 16.42 -6.92 -2.62
C HIS A 8 15.03 -7.55 -2.70
N LEU A 9 14.85 -8.49 -3.62
CA LEU A 9 13.63 -9.26 -3.77
C LEU A 9 13.83 -10.65 -3.18
N HIS A 10 13.18 -10.93 -2.05
CA HIS A 10 13.18 -12.24 -1.42
C HIS A 10 11.93 -13.02 -1.81
N ALA A 11 12.06 -13.98 -2.71
CA ALA A 11 10.98 -14.89 -3.07
C ALA A 11 11.00 -16.09 -2.13
N TRP A 12 9.98 -16.19 -1.28
CA TRP A 12 9.80 -17.28 -0.35
C TRP A 12 9.15 -18.46 -1.07
N THR A 13 9.96 -19.18 -1.84
CA THR A 13 9.53 -20.37 -2.56
C THR A 13 10.67 -21.35 -2.79
N PHE A 14 10.32 -22.63 -2.91
CA PHE A 14 11.21 -23.69 -3.43
C PHE A 14 10.88 -24.07 -4.87
N LYS A 15 9.76 -23.57 -5.43
CA LYS A 15 9.31 -23.89 -6.77
C LYS A 15 10.19 -23.20 -7.80
N ARG A 16 10.48 -23.90 -8.90
CA ARG A 16 11.21 -23.34 -10.04
C ARG A 16 10.28 -22.47 -10.89
N HIS A 17 9.95 -21.30 -10.38
CA HIS A 17 9.29 -20.25 -11.16
C HIS A 17 10.30 -19.45 -12.00
N ALA A 18 11.60 -19.51 -11.65
CA ALA A 18 12.62 -18.63 -12.19
C ALA A 18 13.32 -19.09 -13.47
N GLU A 19 13.42 -18.17 -14.43
CA GLU A 19 14.20 -18.30 -15.67
C GLU A 19 15.57 -17.63 -15.55
N LYS A 20 15.62 -16.42 -14.99
CA LYS A 20 16.84 -15.63 -14.78
C LYS A 20 17.35 -15.82 -13.34
N CYS A 21 18.58 -16.29 -13.19
CA CYS A 21 19.19 -16.56 -11.88
C CYS A 21 20.56 -15.88 -11.72
N ASP A 22 20.80 -14.74 -12.37
CA ASP A 22 22.13 -14.11 -12.34
C ASP A 22 22.17 -12.80 -11.53
N ASP A 23 21.01 -12.21 -11.23
CA ASP A 23 20.96 -10.97 -10.44
C ASP A 23 21.11 -11.27 -8.94
N LEU A 24 22.11 -10.65 -8.30
CA LEU A 24 22.47 -10.85 -6.88
C LEU A 24 21.38 -10.39 -5.90
N GLY A 25 20.49 -9.50 -6.33
CA GLY A 25 19.44 -8.89 -5.52
C GLY A 25 18.13 -9.67 -5.53
N VAL A 26 18.06 -10.82 -6.21
CA VAL A 26 16.92 -11.74 -6.13
C VAL A 26 17.34 -12.95 -5.32
N HIS A 27 16.56 -13.33 -4.31
CA HIS A 27 16.86 -14.46 -3.43
C HIS A 27 15.73 -15.47 -3.50
N ILE A 28 16.07 -16.74 -3.73
CA ILE A 28 15.13 -17.86 -3.83
C ILE A 28 15.70 -19.03 -3.03
N TYR A 29 14.84 -19.82 -2.38
CA TYR A 29 15.31 -20.99 -1.64
C TYR A 29 15.61 -22.17 -2.56
N HIS A 30 16.71 -22.87 -2.28
CA HIS A 30 17.16 -24.04 -3.02
C HIS A 30 17.04 -25.32 -2.19
N ASP A 31 16.62 -26.42 -2.82
CA ASP A 31 16.63 -27.73 -2.15
C ASP A 31 18.04 -28.32 -2.11
N LYS A 32 18.37 -29.04 -1.03
CA LYS A 32 19.69 -29.68 -0.82
C LYS A 32 20.03 -30.67 -1.93
N THR A 33 19.03 -31.33 -2.50
CA THR A 33 19.18 -32.30 -3.59
C THR A 33 19.44 -31.64 -4.94
N THR A 34 18.96 -30.40 -5.12
CA THR A 34 19.16 -29.63 -6.35
C THR A 34 20.33 -28.66 -6.28
N GLY A 35 20.82 -28.34 -5.08
CA GLY A 35 21.90 -27.39 -4.81
C GLY A 35 23.32 -27.90 -5.09
N SER A 36 23.46 -29.13 -5.58
CA SER A 36 24.74 -29.75 -5.97
C SER A 36 24.89 -29.85 -7.50
N LYS A 37 24.57 -28.78 -8.23
CA LYS A 37 25.17 -28.64 -9.57
C LYS A 37 26.51 -27.93 -9.39
N ASP A 38 27.57 -28.59 -9.85
CA ASP A 38 29.00 -28.25 -9.74
C ASP A 38 29.43 -26.95 -10.45
N ASP A 39 28.59 -25.91 -10.48
CA ASP A 39 28.98 -24.62 -11.02
C ASP A 39 29.55 -23.72 -9.91
N LEU A 40 30.77 -23.24 -10.12
CA LEU A 40 31.49 -22.33 -9.23
C LEU A 40 30.68 -21.06 -8.93
N CYS A 41 29.85 -20.61 -9.88
CA CYS A 41 28.98 -19.45 -9.70
C CYS A 41 27.94 -19.69 -8.58
N SER A 42 27.25 -20.83 -8.60
CA SER A 42 26.23 -21.17 -7.61
C SER A 42 26.82 -21.32 -6.20
N GLN A 43 28.01 -21.93 -6.08
CA GLN A 43 28.70 -22.05 -4.79
C GLN A 43 29.16 -20.69 -4.25
N SER A 44 29.64 -19.82 -5.14
CA SER A 44 30.06 -18.46 -4.77
C SER A 44 28.86 -17.63 -4.31
N ARG A 45 27.72 -17.74 -5.02
CA ARG A 45 26.46 -17.10 -4.63
C ARG A 45 25.96 -17.60 -3.28
N GLN A 46 25.93 -18.91 -3.05
CA GLN A 46 25.54 -19.47 -1.76
C GLN A 46 26.36 -18.88 -0.62
N LYS A 47 27.70 -18.85 -0.75
CA LYS A 47 28.59 -18.26 0.26
C LYS A 47 28.31 -16.77 0.46
N TRP A 48 28.04 -16.04 -0.63
CA TRP A 48 27.75 -14.61 -0.60
C TRP A 48 26.42 -14.31 0.12
N GLU A 49 25.38 -15.09 -0.11
CA GLU A 49 24.07 -14.97 0.55
C GLU A 49 24.17 -15.34 2.04
N GLU A 50 24.77 -16.49 2.35
CA GLU A 50 24.92 -16.97 3.73
C GLU A 50 25.77 -16.00 4.59
N SER A 51 26.77 -15.34 4.00
CA SER A 51 27.56 -14.30 4.68
C SER A 51 26.74 -13.07 5.10
N ARG A 52 25.58 -12.85 4.47
CA ARG A 52 24.64 -11.75 4.75
C ARG A 52 23.43 -12.19 5.57
N ASN A 53 23.45 -13.41 6.13
CA ASN A 53 22.32 -14.03 6.81
C ASN A 53 21.08 -14.22 5.91
N VAL A 54 21.28 -14.34 4.60
CA VAL A 54 20.24 -14.79 3.67
C VAL A 54 20.33 -16.31 3.55
N ALA A 55 19.20 -17.00 3.76
CA ALA A 55 19.17 -18.45 3.77
C ALA A 55 19.14 -19.01 2.35
N TRP A 56 20.15 -19.79 1.96
CA TRP A 56 20.13 -20.56 0.70
C TRP A 56 19.12 -21.70 0.75
N THR A 57 19.02 -22.38 1.89
CA THR A 57 18.05 -23.45 2.14
C THR A 57 17.44 -23.28 3.53
N LEU A 58 16.11 -23.27 3.63
CA LEU A 58 15.44 -23.18 4.93
C LEU A 58 15.69 -24.44 5.78
N LYS A 59 15.88 -24.21 7.08
CA LYS A 59 16.08 -25.28 8.05
C LYS A 59 14.74 -25.97 8.35
N ASN A 60 14.71 -27.28 8.21
CA ASN A 60 13.55 -28.10 8.58
C ASN A 60 13.73 -28.79 9.94
N LYS A 61 14.13 -28.04 10.97
CA LYS A 61 14.34 -28.56 12.33
C LYS A 61 13.18 -28.15 13.23
N ARG A 62 12.84 -29.02 14.19
CA ARG A 62 11.90 -28.66 15.27
C ARG A 62 12.50 -27.53 16.12
N PRO A 63 11.67 -26.62 16.65
CA PRO A 63 10.21 -26.60 16.57
C PRO A 63 9.64 -25.98 15.29
N GLU A 64 10.44 -25.25 14.51
CA GLU A 64 9.92 -24.34 13.47
C GLU A 64 9.50 -25.03 12.18
N ARG A 65 10.25 -26.03 11.70
CA ARG A 65 9.95 -26.77 10.46
C ARG A 65 9.64 -25.86 9.25
N LEU A 66 10.46 -24.82 9.05
CA LEU A 66 10.17 -23.74 8.10
C LEU A 66 9.98 -24.22 6.66
N LYS A 67 10.77 -25.19 6.19
CA LYS A 67 10.63 -25.75 4.84
C LYS A 67 9.24 -26.37 4.66
N ASP A 68 8.83 -27.25 5.56
CA ASP A 68 7.53 -27.93 5.48
C ASP A 68 6.37 -26.95 5.59
N ASN A 69 6.45 -26.01 6.54
CA ASN A 69 5.42 -24.99 6.71
C ASN A 69 5.30 -24.08 5.48
N LEU A 70 6.42 -23.69 4.85
CA LEU A 70 6.37 -22.87 3.64
C LEU A 70 5.71 -23.63 2.49
N THR A 71 6.07 -24.90 2.27
CA THR A 71 5.41 -25.74 1.26
C THR A 71 3.92 -25.89 1.54
N GLU A 72 3.52 -26.12 2.80
CA GLU A 72 2.10 -26.19 3.19
C GLU A 72 1.37 -24.87 2.91
N VAL A 73 2.01 -23.72 3.14
CA VAL A 73 1.46 -22.39 2.85
C VAL A 73 1.28 -22.18 1.34
N GLU A 74 2.27 -22.54 0.52
CA GLU A 74 2.16 -22.44 -0.94
C GLU A 74 0.96 -23.25 -1.48
N GLU A 75 0.75 -24.46 -0.97
CA GLU A 75 -0.41 -25.31 -1.31
C GLU A 75 -1.73 -24.66 -0.87
N MET A 76 -1.78 -24.09 0.33
CA MET A 76 -2.98 -23.41 0.82
C MET A 76 -3.35 -22.17 0.02
N ILE A 77 -2.37 -21.36 -0.38
CA ILE A 77 -2.59 -20.18 -1.22
C ILE A 77 -3.09 -20.60 -2.60
N GLN A 78 -2.56 -21.69 -3.16
CA GLN A 78 -3.08 -22.23 -4.42
C GLN A 78 -4.52 -22.77 -4.28
N ALA A 79 -4.85 -23.41 -3.15
CA ALA A 79 -6.15 -24.04 -2.93
C ALA A 79 -7.26 -23.04 -2.52
N SER A 80 -6.91 -21.90 -1.93
CA SER A 80 -7.86 -20.94 -1.36
C SER A 80 -7.52 -19.51 -1.80
N GLN A 81 -8.53 -18.74 -2.17
CA GLN A 81 -8.36 -17.31 -2.47
C GLN A 81 -7.83 -16.56 -1.25
N ILE A 82 -6.91 -15.64 -1.48
CA ILE A 82 -6.44 -14.68 -0.48
C ILE A 82 -7.53 -13.63 -0.28
N VAL A 83 -7.85 -13.36 0.97
CA VAL A 83 -8.94 -12.45 1.35
C VAL A 83 -8.40 -11.10 1.81
N GLN A 84 -7.33 -11.13 2.60
CA GLN A 84 -6.73 -9.93 3.16
C GLN A 84 -5.28 -10.18 3.56
N VAL A 85 -4.45 -9.16 3.41
CA VAL A 85 -3.04 -9.14 3.83
C VAL A 85 -2.83 -7.91 4.70
N LEU A 86 -2.25 -8.09 5.90
CA LEU A 86 -2.04 -7.01 6.85
C LEU A 86 -0.66 -7.13 7.50
N TRP A 87 0.02 -5.99 7.64
CA TRP A 87 1.17 -5.86 8.53
C TRP A 87 0.70 -5.41 9.92
N SER A 88 1.00 -6.21 10.93
CA SER A 88 0.75 -5.87 12.35
C SER A 88 1.94 -5.12 12.99
N SER A 89 3.13 -5.27 12.42
CA SER A 89 4.33 -4.49 12.74
C SER A 89 5.26 -4.46 11.52
N ALA A 90 6.42 -3.81 11.61
CA ALA A 90 7.40 -3.78 10.52
C ALA A 90 7.93 -5.17 10.10
N ARG A 91 7.73 -6.21 10.91
CA ARG A 91 8.22 -7.59 10.65
C ARG A 91 7.16 -8.67 10.83
N PHE A 92 5.91 -8.30 11.09
CA PHE A 92 4.84 -9.26 11.36
C PHE A 92 3.72 -9.09 10.35
N ILE A 93 3.55 -10.09 9.49
CA ILE A 93 2.55 -10.13 8.42
C ILE A 93 1.50 -11.18 8.77
N GLN A 94 0.25 -10.90 8.43
CA GLN A 94 -0.86 -11.83 8.50
C GLN A 94 -1.57 -11.91 7.15
N VAL A 95 -1.89 -13.13 6.72
CA VAL A 95 -2.62 -13.44 5.51
C VAL A 95 -3.84 -14.27 5.89
N LEU A 96 -5.03 -13.78 5.54
CA LEU A 96 -6.28 -14.48 5.74
C LEU A 96 -6.73 -15.12 4.42
N LEU A 97 -7.03 -16.41 4.46
CA LEU A 97 -7.55 -17.16 3.31
C LEU A 97 -9.07 -17.33 3.38
N SER A 98 -9.70 -17.56 2.23
CA SER A 98 -11.14 -17.73 2.06
C SER A 98 -11.76 -18.92 2.81
N ASN A 99 -10.94 -19.87 3.25
CA ASN A 99 -11.33 -20.98 4.13
C ASN A 99 -11.16 -20.67 5.63
N CYS A 100 -10.90 -19.41 5.98
CA CYS A 100 -10.64 -18.91 7.33
C CYS A 100 -9.34 -19.42 7.98
N THR A 101 -8.37 -19.86 7.17
CA THR A 101 -7.00 -20.08 7.66
C THR A 101 -6.33 -18.72 7.83
N LEU A 102 -5.77 -18.46 9.01
CA LEU A 102 -4.94 -17.30 9.28
C LEU A 102 -3.47 -17.73 9.30
N ILE A 103 -2.69 -17.23 8.35
CA ILE A 103 -1.27 -17.52 8.23
C ILE A 103 -0.50 -16.28 8.69
N SER A 104 0.40 -16.47 9.64
CA SER A 104 1.21 -15.41 10.23
C SER A 104 2.68 -15.65 9.88
N PHE A 105 3.37 -14.61 9.44
CA PHE A 105 4.80 -14.63 9.11
C PHE A 105 5.56 -13.64 9.97
N MET A 106 6.74 -14.06 10.43
CA MET A 106 7.74 -13.15 10.98
C MET A 106 8.86 -12.99 9.96
N VAL A 107 9.08 -11.77 9.48
CA VAL A 107 10.24 -11.43 8.64
C VAL A 107 11.49 -11.38 9.52
N ALA A 108 12.57 -11.98 9.02
CA ALA A 108 13.87 -11.91 9.67
C ALA A 108 14.31 -10.45 9.84
N LYS A 109 15.07 -10.16 10.89
CA LYS A 109 15.46 -8.78 11.20
C LYS A 109 16.55 -8.25 10.27
N ASN A 110 17.51 -9.11 9.93
CA ASN A 110 18.72 -8.71 9.21
C ASN A 110 18.64 -9.03 7.72
N SER A 111 17.67 -9.83 7.30
CA SER A 111 17.42 -10.25 5.91
C SER A 111 15.93 -10.13 5.60
N GLY A 112 15.55 -10.10 4.33
CA GLY A 112 14.14 -10.15 3.93
C GLY A 112 13.53 -11.57 3.97
N ASP A 113 14.19 -12.53 4.61
CA ASP A 113 13.75 -13.93 4.68
C ASP A 113 12.56 -14.15 5.62
N VAL A 114 11.87 -15.27 5.41
CA VAL A 114 10.91 -15.79 6.37
C VAL A 114 11.64 -16.37 7.58
N GLY A 115 11.47 -15.73 8.74
CA GLY A 115 12.03 -16.19 10.01
C GLY A 115 11.15 -17.21 10.71
N LYS A 116 9.82 -16.99 10.77
CA LYS A 116 8.84 -17.92 11.36
C LYS A 116 7.53 -17.92 10.60
N ILE A 117 6.87 -19.08 10.59
CA ILE A 117 5.53 -19.27 10.04
C ILE A 117 4.65 -19.87 11.13
N PHE A 118 3.47 -19.29 11.34
CA PHE A 118 2.43 -19.83 12.21
C PHE A 118 1.14 -19.96 11.43
N ILE A 119 0.64 -21.19 11.32
CA ILE A 119 -0.58 -21.52 10.56
C ILE A 119 -1.69 -21.82 11.57
N ASP A 120 -2.76 -21.05 11.51
CA ASP A 120 -3.93 -21.26 12.34
C ASP A 120 -5.17 -21.61 11.54
N LYS A 121 -5.65 -22.83 11.75
CA LYS A 121 -6.87 -23.39 11.14
C LYS A 121 -8.04 -23.45 12.13
N SER A 122 -7.97 -22.76 13.27
CA SER A 122 -8.96 -22.82 14.36
C SER A 122 -10.38 -22.37 13.96
N LEU A 123 -10.50 -21.56 12.90
CA LEU A 123 -11.77 -21.12 12.34
C LEU A 123 -12.21 -21.93 11.12
N CYS A 124 -11.34 -22.76 10.55
CA CYS A 124 -11.67 -23.62 9.42
C CYS A 124 -12.79 -24.60 9.81
N GLY A 125 -13.82 -24.71 8.96
CA GLY A 125 -14.97 -25.57 9.20
C GLY A 125 -15.98 -25.05 10.24
N LYS A 126 -15.64 -24.02 11.03
CA LYS A 126 -16.63 -23.33 11.89
C LYS A 126 -17.58 -22.45 11.08
N LEU A 127 -17.09 -21.93 9.95
CA LEU A 127 -17.89 -21.23 8.95
C LEU A 127 -18.09 -22.19 7.77
N THR A 128 -19.36 -22.41 7.42
CA THR A 128 -19.75 -23.33 6.34
C THR A 128 -19.42 -22.81 4.96
N ASP A 129 -19.35 -21.49 4.80
CA ASP A 129 -19.23 -20.81 3.52
C ASP A 129 -17.88 -20.11 3.39
N LYS A 130 -17.41 -19.98 2.15
CA LYS A 130 -16.18 -19.25 1.85
C LYS A 130 -16.40 -17.75 2.06
N ILE A 131 -15.41 -17.13 2.71
CA ILE A 131 -15.38 -15.68 2.91
C ILE A 131 -14.74 -14.99 1.70
N ASN A 132 -15.14 -13.75 1.41
CA ASN A 132 -14.58 -12.95 0.31
C ASN A 132 -13.84 -11.69 0.75
N ALA A 133 -14.21 -11.13 1.89
CA ALA A 133 -13.54 -9.99 2.48
C ALA A 133 -13.54 -10.11 4.00
N GLY A 134 -12.53 -9.53 4.63
CA GLY A 134 -12.41 -9.55 6.08
C GLY A 134 -11.56 -8.40 6.60
N VAL A 135 -11.94 -7.89 7.76
CA VAL A 135 -11.15 -6.93 8.54
C VAL A 135 -11.10 -7.39 9.99
N TRP A 136 -10.01 -7.07 10.67
CA TRP A 136 -9.85 -7.40 12.08
C TRP A 136 -9.08 -6.32 12.82
N ALA A 137 -9.36 -6.24 14.12
CA ALA A 137 -8.68 -5.39 15.08
C ALA A 137 -8.12 -6.27 16.21
N GLU A 138 -7.79 -5.68 17.35
CA GLU A 138 -7.25 -6.44 18.49
C GLU A 138 -8.32 -7.36 19.11
N ASP A 139 -9.58 -6.96 19.14
CA ASP A 139 -10.64 -7.62 19.90
C ASP A 139 -11.71 -8.29 19.03
N PHE A 140 -11.70 -8.06 17.71
CA PHE A 140 -12.70 -8.65 16.81
C PHE A 140 -12.18 -8.97 15.40
N MET A 141 -12.95 -9.80 14.69
CA MET A 141 -12.91 -9.95 13.23
C MET A 141 -14.30 -9.82 12.63
N LEU A 142 -14.43 -9.16 11.49
CA LEU A 142 -15.63 -9.16 10.65
C LEU A 142 -15.32 -9.81 9.31
N LEU A 143 -16.11 -10.81 8.93
CA LEU A 143 -15.92 -11.61 7.72
C LEU A 143 -17.20 -11.62 6.88
N SER A 144 -17.07 -11.23 5.62
CA SER A 144 -18.16 -11.26 4.63
C SER A 144 -18.12 -12.54 3.81
N PHE A 145 -19.30 -12.97 3.36
CA PHE A 145 -19.48 -14.10 2.45
C PHE A 145 -19.75 -13.64 1.01
N CYS A 146 -19.41 -14.48 0.04
CA CYS A 146 -19.80 -14.29 -1.37
C CYS A 146 -21.31 -14.35 -1.57
N ASP A 147 -21.94 -15.40 -1.04
CA ASP A 147 -23.27 -15.85 -1.49
C ASP A 147 -24.36 -15.67 -0.42
N LYS A 148 -24.01 -15.07 0.72
CA LYS A 148 -24.95 -14.81 1.82
C LYS A 148 -25.03 -13.32 2.10
N SER A 149 -26.25 -12.81 2.32
CA SER A 149 -26.51 -11.46 2.82
C SER A 149 -26.33 -11.38 4.34
N LYS A 150 -25.23 -11.94 4.85
CA LYS A 150 -24.87 -11.90 6.27
C LYS A 150 -23.41 -11.52 6.41
N ILE A 151 -23.07 -10.97 7.57
CA ILE A 151 -21.69 -10.81 8.00
C ILE A 151 -21.46 -11.64 9.26
N CYS A 152 -20.32 -12.30 9.31
CA CYS A 152 -19.85 -13.02 10.48
C CYS A 152 -19.04 -12.07 11.35
N CYS A 153 -19.47 -11.90 12.59
CA CYS A 153 -18.79 -11.11 13.59
C CYS A 153 -18.18 -12.05 14.64
N ILE A 154 -16.88 -11.97 14.83
CA ILE A 154 -16.13 -12.77 15.79
C ILE A 154 -15.59 -11.82 16.83
N ASN A 155 -15.98 -12.02 18.09
CA ASN A 155 -15.43 -11.29 19.23
C ASN A 155 -14.50 -12.20 20.04
N PHE A 156 -13.35 -11.69 20.45
CA PHE A 156 -12.39 -12.45 21.24
C PHE A 156 -12.46 -12.05 22.72
N ALA A 157 -12.43 -13.04 23.61
CA ALA A 157 -12.36 -12.76 25.06
C ALA A 157 -11.01 -12.14 25.45
N ARG A 158 -9.94 -12.47 24.70
CA ARG A 158 -8.60 -11.92 24.84
C ARG A 158 -8.17 -11.24 23.54
N LYS A 159 -7.46 -10.12 23.66
CA LYS A 159 -6.95 -9.39 22.51
C LYS A 159 -5.95 -10.22 21.68
N LEU A 160 -6.07 -10.13 20.36
CA LEU A 160 -5.12 -10.59 19.37
C LEU A 160 -3.75 -9.96 19.63
N PRO A 161 -2.69 -10.77 19.71
CA PRO A 161 -1.33 -10.27 19.88
C PRO A 161 -0.85 -9.46 18.68
N THR A 162 -0.27 -8.29 18.93
CA THR A 162 0.45 -7.48 17.94
C THR A 162 1.92 -7.87 17.78
N ASP A 163 2.43 -8.73 18.67
CA ASP A 163 3.77 -9.32 18.60
C ASP A 163 3.66 -10.81 18.27
N PHE A 164 4.31 -11.22 17.18
CA PHE A 164 4.36 -12.60 16.74
C PHE A 164 4.83 -13.56 17.85
N ARG A 165 5.72 -13.13 18.75
CA ARG A 165 6.25 -13.99 19.84
C ARG A 165 5.18 -14.39 20.85
N LYS A 166 4.08 -13.65 20.91
CA LYS A 166 2.94 -13.88 21.82
C LYS A 166 1.76 -14.55 21.12
N LEU A 167 1.95 -14.97 19.86
CA LEU A 167 0.88 -15.52 19.05
C LEU A 167 0.40 -16.86 19.61
N GLU A 168 -0.91 -16.97 19.78
CA GLU A 168 -1.63 -18.16 20.20
C GLU A 168 -2.67 -18.52 19.13
N LYS A 169 -3.17 -19.76 19.14
CA LYS A 169 -4.27 -20.14 18.26
C LYS A 169 -5.53 -19.35 18.63
N LEU A 170 -6.29 -18.89 17.64
CA LEU A 170 -7.56 -18.18 17.78
C LEU A 170 -8.56 -18.94 18.66
N ALA A 171 -8.54 -20.28 18.66
CA ALA A 171 -9.39 -21.08 19.55
C ALA A 171 -9.14 -20.79 21.05
N VAL A 172 -7.91 -20.44 21.43
CA VAL A 172 -7.51 -20.12 22.82
C VAL A 172 -8.03 -18.74 23.24
N LEU A 173 -8.33 -17.86 22.28
CA LEU A 173 -8.89 -16.53 22.53
C LEU A 173 -10.41 -16.56 22.77
N GLU A 174 -11.00 -17.75 22.88
CA GLU A 174 -12.43 -18.01 23.12
C GLU A 174 -13.33 -17.21 22.16
N PRO A 175 -13.24 -17.46 20.84
CA PRO A 175 -13.93 -16.67 19.84
C PRO A 175 -15.44 -16.90 19.93
N LYS A 176 -16.20 -15.83 20.17
CA LYS A 176 -17.67 -15.81 20.15
C LYS A 176 -18.13 -15.35 18.77
N ILE A 177 -18.79 -16.24 18.05
CA ILE A 177 -19.28 -16.00 16.69
C ILE A 177 -20.75 -15.59 16.75
N SER A 178 -21.07 -14.48 16.11
CA SER A 178 -22.44 -14.01 15.87
C SER A 178 -22.61 -13.59 14.41
N PHE A 179 -23.84 -13.44 13.95
CA PHE A 179 -24.15 -13.05 12.58
C PHE A 179 -25.08 -11.85 12.56
N ILE A 180 -24.85 -10.94 11.62
CA ILE A 180 -25.74 -9.82 11.33
C ILE A 180 -26.26 -10.00 9.91
N ASP A 181 -27.57 -9.86 9.74
CA ASP A 181 -28.19 -9.82 8.42
C ASP A 181 -27.95 -8.45 7.78
N LEU A 182 -27.39 -8.45 6.57
CA LEU A 182 -27.08 -7.24 5.84
C LEU A 182 -28.31 -6.77 5.03
N PRO A 183 -28.66 -5.48 5.08
CA PRO A 183 -29.58 -4.87 4.12
C PRO A 183 -29.01 -4.90 2.69
N GLY A 184 -29.84 -4.55 1.70
CA GLY A 184 -29.46 -4.56 0.29
C GLY A 184 -29.98 -5.77 -0.49
N GLN A 185 -29.40 -6.00 -1.66
CA GLN A 185 -29.82 -7.07 -2.58
C GLN A 185 -29.65 -8.45 -1.94
N VAL A 186 -30.72 -9.24 -1.99
CA VAL A 186 -30.77 -10.63 -1.53
C VAL A 186 -30.72 -11.55 -2.73
N GLY A 187 -29.76 -12.47 -2.76
CA GLY A 187 -29.54 -13.36 -3.89
C GLY A 187 -28.49 -12.84 -4.87
N GLY A 188 -27.71 -13.74 -5.45
CA GLY A 188 -26.55 -13.43 -6.28
C GLY A 188 -25.24 -13.36 -5.49
N ARG A 189 -24.13 -13.63 -6.18
CA ARG A 189 -22.78 -13.54 -5.63
C ARG A 189 -22.35 -12.09 -5.59
N LEU A 190 -22.19 -11.53 -4.40
CA LEU A 190 -21.74 -10.15 -4.20
C LEU A 190 -20.28 -10.13 -3.74
N ASN A 191 -19.42 -9.46 -4.51
CA ASN A 191 -18.05 -9.18 -4.11
C ASN A 191 -18.07 -7.96 -3.18
N ARG A 192 -18.19 -8.25 -1.89
CA ARG A 192 -18.17 -7.23 -0.84
C ARG A 192 -16.74 -6.89 -0.47
N CYS A 193 -16.52 -5.63 -0.17
CA CYS A 193 -15.26 -5.08 0.32
C CYS A 193 -15.52 -4.46 1.69
N LEU A 194 -14.53 -4.55 2.59
CA LEU A 194 -14.62 -4.05 3.94
C LEU A 194 -13.51 -3.04 4.21
N SER A 195 -13.82 -1.96 4.94
CA SER A 195 -12.84 -0.98 5.41
C SER A 195 -13.10 -0.66 6.88
N LEU A 196 -12.03 -0.60 7.67
CA LEU A 196 -12.04 -0.24 9.09
C LEU A 196 -11.60 1.21 9.25
N ASN A 197 -12.30 1.98 10.08
CA ASN A 197 -11.90 3.36 10.34
C ASN A 197 -10.65 3.45 11.24
N THR A 198 -10.06 4.64 11.32
CA THR A 198 -8.84 4.89 12.10
C THR A 198 -9.02 4.68 13.60
N SER A 199 -10.23 4.89 14.13
CA SER A 199 -10.59 4.64 15.53
C SER A 199 -10.87 3.17 15.85
N LYS A 200 -10.93 2.30 14.83
CA LYS A 200 -11.24 0.86 14.92
C LYS A 200 -12.59 0.53 15.57
N ASP A 201 -13.56 1.42 15.48
CA ASP A 201 -14.90 1.28 16.07
C ASP A 201 -16.02 1.26 15.02
N MET A 202 -15.70 1.48 13.74
CA MET A 202 -16.65 1.39 12.63
C MET A 202 -16.07 0.64 11.44
N VAL A 203 -16.90 -0.19 10.82
CA VAL A 203 -16.59 -0.94 9.60
C VAL A 203 -17.59 -0.58 8.52
N SER A 204 -17.09 -0.19 7.35
CA SER A 204 -17.89 -0.02 6.15
C SER A 204 -17.83 -1.28 5.31
N ILE A 205 -18.97 -1.69 4.80
CA ILE A 205 -19.13 -2.84 3.89
C ILE A 205 -19.76 -2.30 2.64
N TRP A 206 -19.16 -2.53 1.49
CA TRP A 206 -19.69 -2.04 0.23
C TRP A 206 -19.54 -3.05 -0.89
N TRP A 207 -20.32 -2.88 -1.95
CA TRP A 207 -20.19 -3.66 -3.19
C TRP A 207 -20.60 -2.82 -4.39
N SER A 208 -20.09 -3.21 -5.56
CA SER A 208 -20.52 -2.66 -6.85
C SER A 208 -21.93 -3.11 -7.17
N LEU A 209 -22.66 -2.23 -7.84
CA LEU A 209 -24.03 -2.40 -8.31
C LEU A 209 -24.09 -3.11 -9.67
N ALA A 210 -22.93 -3.40 -10.28
CA ALA A 210 -22.75 -3.87 -11.65
C ALA A 210 -23.96 -4.65 -12.19
N SER A 211 -24.70 -3.99 -13.09
CA SER A 211 -26.00 -4.36 -13.65
C SER A 211 -27.19 -4.07 -12.73
N GLU A 212 -27.73 -2.85 -12.85
CA GLU A 212 -29.17 -2.68 -12.69
C GLU A 212 -29.87 -3.52 -13.79
N GLU A 213 -30.18 -4.78 -13.50
CA GLU A 213 -31.45 -5.31 -13.99
C GLU A 213 -32.52 -4.45 -13.32
N ALA A 214 -32.83 -3.31 -13.95
CA ALA A 214 -33.94 -2.48 -13.59
C ALA A 214 -35.18 -3.37 -13.60
N TRP A 215 -35.76 -3.65 -12.44
CA TRP A 215 -37.06 -4.30 -12.39
C TRP A 215 -38.11 -3.21 -12.58
N PRO A 216 -38.76 -3.09 -13.76
CA PRO A 216 -39.72 -2.01 -14.00
C PRO A 216 -41.02 -2.20 -13.19
N TRP A 217 -41.19 -3.36 -12.56
CA TRP A 217 -42.45 -3.80 -11.95
C TRP A 217 -42.32 -4.27 -10.49
N SER A 218 -41.12 -4.19 -9.89
CA SER A 218 -40.95 -4.55 -8.47
C SER A 218 -41.40 -3.37 -7.61
N PRO A 219 -42.23 -3.58 -6.57
CA PRO A 219 -42.69 -2.50 -5.70
C PRO A 219 -41.47 -1.72 -5.19
N VAL A 220 -41.54 -0.38 -5.25
CA VAL A 220 -40.43 0.54 -4.93
C VAL A 220 -39.73 0.08 -3.66
N ALA A 221 -38.61 -0.63 -3.83
CA ALA A 221 -37.91 -1.22 -2.71
C ALA A 221 -37.41 -0.06 -1.85
N GLY A 222 -37.73 -0.07 -0.54
CA GLY A 222 -37.32 1.00 0.37
C GLY A 222 -35.79 1.18 0.38
N ASP A 223 -35.29 2.32 0.85
CA ASP A 223 -33.86 2.67 0.79
C ASP A 223 -32.94 1.59 1.38
N ARG A 224 -33.42 0.88 2.39
CA ARG A 224 -32.74 -0.28 3.00
C ARG A 224 -32.49 -1.43 2.02
N ALA A 225 -33.39 -1.70 1.10
CA ALA A 225 -33.26 -2.79 0.14
C ALA A 225 -32.35 -2.44 -1.04
N ARG A 226 -32.16 -1.15 -1.33
CA ARG A 226 -31.28 -0.67 -2.41
C ARG A 226 -29.85 -0.40 -1.94
N ALA A 227 -29.60 -0.28 -0.64
CA ALA A 227 -28.30 0.06 -0.09
C ALA A 227 -27.18 -0.83 -0.63
N ASN A 228 -26.03 -0.21 -0.91
CA ASN A 228 -24.81 -0.87 -1.38
C ASN A 228 -23.57 -0.45 -0.57
N VAL A 229 -23.77 0.37 0.46
CA VAL A 229 -22.81 0.68 1.52
C VAL A 229 -23.53 0.53 2.86
N ILE A 230 -22.90 -0.17 3.81
CA ILE A 230 -23.42 -0.43 5.15
C ILE A 230 -22.36 -0.05 6.16
N LEU A 231 -22.76 0.60 7.25
CA LEU A 231 -21.90 0.87 8.39
C LEU A 231 -22.27 0.01 9.57
N ILE A 232 -21.28 -0.67 10.12
CA ILE A 232 -21.38 -1.44 11.35
C ILE A 232 -20.53 -0.77 12.42
N GLY A 233 -21.13 -0.50 13.56
CA GLY A 233 -20.46 -0.03 14.77
C GLY A 233 -20.00 -1.20 15.60
N VAL A 234 -18.82 -1.07 16.19
CA VAL A 234 -18.23 -2.05 17.10
C VAL A 234 -18.02 -1.41 18.46
N LYS A 235 -18.75 -1.89 19.47
CA LYS A 235 -18.64 -1.35 20.83
C LYS A 235 -18.73 -2.44 21.88
N GLY A 236 -17.64 -2.67 22.62
CA GLY A 236 -17.60 -3.61 23.74
C GLY A 236 -18.02 -5.03 23.34
N GLY A 237 -17.59 -5.50 22.17
CA GLY A 237 -17.93 -6.82 21.64
C GLY A 237 -19.35 -6.96 21.08
N LYS A 238 -20.11 -5.85 20.99
CA LYS A 238 -21.38 -5.77 20.27
C LYS A 238 -21.16 -5.16 18.89
N PHE A 239 -21.95 -5.64 17.94
CA PHE A 239 -21.92 -5.23 16.55
C PHE A 239 -23.32 -4.77 16.17
N ASP A 240 -23.46 -3.52 15.75
CA ASP A 240 -24.76 -2.92 15.43
C ASP A 240 -24.70 -2.25 14.06
N VAL A 241 -25.74 -2.43 13.23
CA VAL A 241 -25.86 -1.69 11.96
C VAL A 241 -26.22 -0.24 12.30
N LEU A 242 -25.29 0.68 12.03
CA LEU A 242 -25.44 2.11 12.35
C LEU A 242 -26.21 2.85 11.28
N ALA A 243 -25.89 2.58 10.02
CA ALA A 243 -26.50 3.24 8.86
C ALA A 243 -26.30 2.41 7.60
N TYR A 244 -27.05 2.75 6.56
CA TYR A 244 -26.90 2.24 5.21
C TYR A 244 -27.04 3.38 4.21
N LEU A 245 -26.40 3.24 3.07
CA LEU A 245 -26.31 4.24 2.01
C LEU A 245 -26.49 3.54 0.65
N ARG A 246 -27.20 4.21 -0.25
CA ARG A 246 -27.16 3.96 -1.69
C ARG A 246 -26.23 5.01 -2.30
N THR A 247 -25.13 4.61 -2.92
CA THR A 247 -24.30 5.52 -3.71
C THR A 247 -25.06 6.00 -4.95
N GLU A 248 -24.74 7.19 -5.45
CA GLU A 248 -25.41 7.74 -6.64
C GLU A 248 -25.02 6.97 -7.90
N CYS A 249 -23.74 6.63 -8.01
CA CYS A 249 -23.15 5.89 -9.12
C CYS A 249 -22.53 4.56 -8.64
N ASP A 250 -21.96 3.79 -9.56
CA ASP A 250 -21.39 2.47 -9.23
C ASP A 250 -20.03 2.60 -8.53
N PRO A 251 -19.89 2.22 -7.25
CA PRO A 251 -18.63 2.40 -6.54
C PRO A 251 -17.57 1.44 -7.07
N ILE A 252 -16.43 1.99 -7.48
CA ILE A 252 -15.20 1.26 -7.82
C ILE A 252 -14.35 1.07 -6.56
N HIS A 253 -14.42 2.01 -5.62
CA HIS A 253 -13.68 1.99 -4.38
C HIS A 253 -14.46 2.70 -3.28
N ALA A 254 -14.43 2.17 -2.05
CA ALA A 254 -14.86 2.90 -0.86
C ALA A 254 -14.02 2.51 0.35
N ALA A 255 -13.57 3.50 1.11
CA ALA A 255 -12.77 3.32 2.31
C ALA A 255 -12.99 4.47 3.29
N PHE A 256 -12.73 4.24 4.58
CA PHE A 256 -12.67 5.34 5.53
C PHE A 256 -11.49 6.28 5.25
N SER A 257 -11.68 7.57 5.50
CA SER A 257 -10.61 8.56 5.45
C SER A 257 -9.57 8.30 6.54
N SER A 258 -8.30 8.45 6.19
CA SER A 258 -7.19 8.46 7.15
C SER A 258 -7.21 9.70 8.06
N GLN A 259 -7.86 10.79 7.62
CA GLN A 259 -7.88 12.08 8.32
C GLN A 259 -9.09 12.23 9.26
N ASN A 260 -10.23 11.63 8.91
CA ASN A 260 -11.45 11.69 9.72
C ASN A 260 -12.11 10.30 9.83
N PRO A 261 -12.25 9.73 11.05
CA PRO A 261 -12.84 8.40 11.24
C PRO A 261 -14.32 8.30 10.85
N HIS A 262 -15.02 9.43 10.66
CA HIS A 262 -16.42 9.49 10.26
C HIS A 262 -16.63 9.77 8.77
N HIS A 263 -15.56 9.99 8.00
CA HIS A 263 -15.63 10.22 6.57
C HIS A 263 -15.38 8.93 5.79
N ILE A 264 -16.23 8.67 4.80
CA ILE A 264 -16.07 7.59 3.83
C ILE A 264 -15.80 8.24 2.48
N LEU A 265 -14.67 7.89 1.89
CA LEU A 265 -14.27 8.31 0.55
C LEU A 265 -14.74 7.24 -0.42
N THR A 266 -15.55 7.61 -1.42
CA THR A 266 -15.94 6.72 -2.51
C THR A 266 -15.46 7.26 -3.84
N ILE A 267 -15.08 6.35 -4.74
CA ILE A 267 -14.85 6.63 -6.14
C ILE A 267 -15.92 5.90 -6.92
N GLU A 268 -16.79 6.63 -7.60
CA GLU A 268 -17.97 6.10 -8.26
C GLU A 268 -17.85 6.28 -9.78
N SER A 269 -18.05 5.21 -10.55
CA SER A 269 -18.08 5.22 -12.01
C SER A 269 -19.43 5.74 -12.48
N THR A 270 -19.43 6.84 -13.23
CA THR A 270 -20.65 7.33 -13.87
C THR A 270 -20.78 6.70 -15.26
N PRO A 271 -21.80 5.88 -15.54
CA PRO A 271 -22.10 5.46 -16.90
C PRO A 271 -22.78 6.64 -17.62
N LYS A 272 -21.99 7.60 -18.11
CA LYS A 272 -22.48 8.52 -19.14
C LYS A 272 -22.33 7.82 -20.50
N ASN A 273 -23.19 8.17 -21.45
CA ASN A 273 -23.32 7.62 -22.80
C ASN A 273 -22.01 7.07 -23.39
N GLU A 274 -22.12 6.01 -24.20
CA GLU A 274 -21.01 5.31 -24.87
C GLU A 274 -19.87 6.26 -25.30
N GLY A 275 -18.79 6.31 -24.51
CA GLY A 275 -17.57 7.07 -24.83
C GLY A 275 -17.00 7.91 -23.68
N ASP A 276 -17.83 8.46 -22.79
CA ASP A 276 -17.36 9.33 -21.71
C ASP A 276 -17.10 8.55 -20.41
N ASN A 277 -15.83 8.29 -20.11
CA ASN A 277 -15.42 7.72 -18.82
C ASN A 277 -15.30 8.85 -17.80
N THR A 278 -16.33 9.05 -16.99
CA THR A 278 -16.28 9.99 -15.85
C THR A 278 -16.36 9.24 -14.55
N ILE A 279 -15.55 9.65 -13.58
CA ILE A 279 -15.67 9.17 -12.20
C ILE A 279 -16.02 10.33 -11.28
N ASP A 280 -16.72 10.04 -10.20
CA ASP A 280 -16.99 10.99 -9.13
C ASP A 280 -16.22 10.58 -7.88
N SER A 281 -15.40 11.50 -7.36
CA SER A 281 -14.78 11.39 -6.04
C SER A 281 -15.71 12.02 -5.02
N CYS A 282 -16.34 11.20 -4.19
CA CYS A 282 -17.34 11.61 -3.22
C CYS A 282 -16.84 11.43 -1.78
N VAL A 283 -17.25 12.35 -0.90
CA VAL A 283 -17.06 12.24 0.55
C VAL A 283 -18.43 12.13 1.19
N TYR A 284 -18.62 11.08 1.98
CA TYR A 284 -19.80 10.88 2.81
C TYR A 284 -19.42 11.02 4.28
N GLU A 285 -20.22 11.74 5.04
CA GLU A 285 -20.04 11.92 6.47
C GLU A 285 -21.11 11.14 7.24
N PHE A 286 -20.67 10.35 8.22
CA PHE A 286 -21.56 9.69 9.17
C PHE A 286 -21.82 10.60 10.38
N TYR A 287 -23.09 10.89 10.65
CA TYR A 287 -23.51 11.71 11.79
C TYR A 287 -24.87 11.26 12.36
N LYS A 288 -24.96 11.08 13.68
CA LYS A 288 -26.21 10.75 14.42
C LYS A 288 -27.08 9.67 13.73
N ASN A 289 -26.45 8.59 13.25
CA ASN A 289 -27.07 7.44 12.56
C ASN A 289 -27.52 7.69 11.11
N GLY A 290 -27.13 8.81 10.51
CA GLY A 290 -27.30 9.09 9.08
C GLY A 290 -25.95 9.14 8.36
N VAL A 291 -25.97 8.92 7.04
CA VAL A 291 -24.83 9.11 6.15
C VAL A 291 -25.26 10.06 5.04
N ASN A 292 -24.58 11.20 4.92
CA ASN A 292 -24.90 12.20 3.91
C ASN A 292 -23.68 12.48 3.04
N ARG A 293 -23.91 12.72 1.75
CA ARG A 293 -22.84 13.18 0.84
C ARG A 293 -22.53 14.65 1.14
N VAL A 294 -21.30 14.95 1.51
CA VAL A 294 -20.85 16.31 1.83
C VAL A 294 -20.11 16.97 0.68
N SER A 295 -19.45 16.19 -0.18
CA SER A 295 -18.80 16.71 -1.39
C SER A 295 -18.75 15.68 -2.49
N ALA A 296 -18.73 16.14 -3.75
CA ALA A 296 -18.46 15.33 -4.92
C ALA A 296 -17.71 16.13 -5.98
N THR A 297 -16.71 15.49 -6.59
CA THR A 297 -15.89 16.08 -7.65
C THR A 297 -15.83 15.11 -8.82
N SER A 298 -16.31 15.55 -9.99
CA SER A 298 -16.23 14.77 -11.23
C SER A 298 -14.87 14.92 -11.91
N ILE A 299 -14.28 13.80 -12.32
CA ILE A 299 -13.01 13.73 -13.04
C ILE A 299 -13.23 12.99 -14.36
N SER A 300 -12.95 13.66 -15.48
CA SER A 300 -13.04 13.08 -16.81
C SER A 300 -11.79 12.27 -17.16
N LEU A 301 -12.00 11.06 -17.66
CA LEU A 301 -10.97 10.08 -18.04
C LEU A 301 -11.17 9.65 -19.49
N GLN A 302 -10.09 9.14 -20.10
CA GLN A 302 -10.12 8.60 -21.47
C GLN A 302 -10.41 7.10 -21.53
N ALA A 303 -10.32 6.40 -20.41
CA ALA A 303 -10.56 4.97 -20.31
C ALA A 303 -11.11 4.62 -18.92
N ALA A 304 -11.71 3.44 -18.81
CA ALA A 304 -12.19 2.92 -17.55
C ALA A 304 -11.04 2.70 -16.56
N VAL A 305 -11.33 2.94 -15.28
CA VAL A 305 -10.41 2.72 -14.16
C VAL A 305 -10.19 1.23 -13.93
N SER A 306 -8.94 0.84 -13.68
CA SER A 306 -8.54 -0.52 -13.30
C SER A 306 -8.09 -0.63 -11.84
N CYS A 307 -7.53 0.44 -11.26
CA CYS A 307 -7.15 0.49 -9.85
C CYS A 307 -7.14 1.93 -9.33
N VAL A 308 -7.25 2.08 -8.01
CA VAL A 308 -7.41 3.37 -7.31
C VAL A 308 -6.60 3.33 -6.02
N ALA A 309 -5.94 4.43 -5.68
CA ALA A 309 -5.43 4.64 -4.33
C ALA A 309 -5.37 6.13 -3.95
N TRP A 310 -5.74 6.40 -2.70
CA TRP A 310 -5.50 7.67 -2.03
C TRP A 310 -4.10 7.69 -1.42
N ASN A 311 -3.44 8.85 -1.43
CA ASN A 311 -2.26 9.04 -0.59
C ASN A 311 -2.66 9.15 0.90
N LYS A 312 -1.68 9.10 1.81
CA LYS A 312 -1.93 9.13 3.26
C LYS A 312 -2.66 10.39 3.74
N ALA A 313 -2.37 11.55 3.16
CA ALA A 313 -3.02 12.80 3.51
C ALA A 313 -4.47 12.91 2.95
N ALA A 314 -4.88 11.95 2.11
CA ALA A 314 -6.15 11.96 1.39
C ALA A 314 -6.39 13.25 0.57
N ASP A 315 -5.30 13.83 0.04
CA ASP A 315 -5.33 15.05 -0.78
C ASP A 315 -4.88 14.83 -2.23
N LYS A 316 -4.37 13.64 -2.55
CA LYS A 316 -4.10 13.18 -3.91
C LYS A 316 -4.77 11.84 -4.16
N LEU A 317 -5.57 11.80 -5.22
CA LEU A 317 -6.21 10.59 -5.73
C LEU A 317 -5.45 10.12 -6.96
N LEU A 318 -4.91 8.91 -6.93
CA LEU A 318 -4.24 8.28 -8.07
C LEU A 318 -5.12 7.18 -8.66
N LEU A 319 -5.31 7.24 -9.97
CA LEU A 319 -6.16 6.37 -10.76
C LEU A 319 -5.29 5.69 -11.82
N GLY A 320 -5.37 4.38 -11.89
CA GLY A 320 -4.84 3.59 -12.99
C GLY A 320 -5.95 3.26 -13.98
N CYS A 321 -5.70 3.46 -15.27
CA CYS A 321 -6.69 3.28 -16.33
C CYS A 321 -6.32 2.12 -17.26
N LYS A 322 -7.34 1.49 -17.87
CA LYS A 322 -7.18 0.36 -18.80
C LYS A 322 -6.37 0.69 -20.07
N ASP A 323 -6.27 1.96 -20.43
CA ASP A 323 -5.46 2.47 -21.56
C ASP A 323 -3.97 2.66 -21.21
N LYS A 324 -3.52 2.15 -20.06
CA LYS A 324 -2.15 2.34 -19.54
C LYS A 324 -1.81 3.78 -19.19
N SER A 325 -2.80 4.57 -18.82
CA SER A 325 -2.58 5.90 -18.23
C SER A 325 -2.74 5.89 -16.71
N LEU A 326 -1.93 6.71 -16.06
CA LEU A 326 -2.05 7.10 -14.66
C LEU A 326 -2.58 8.53 -14.61
N VAL A 327 -3.58 8.75 -13.77
CA VAL A 327 -4.21 10.05 -13.58
C VAL A 327 -4.15 10.40 -12.10
N VAL A 328 -3.47 11.50 -11.75
CA VAL A 328 -3.48 12.06 -10.39
C VAL A 328 -4.37 13.28 -10.38
N TYR A 329 -5.33 13.28 -9.47
CA TYR A 329 -6.12 14.45 -9.12
C TYR A 329 -5.61 15.03 -7.80
N ASP A 330 -5.18 16.28 -7.83
CA ASP A 330 -4.75 17.05 -6.65
C ASP A 330 -5.95 17.84 -6.11
N CYS A 331 -6.43 17.48 -4.93
CA CYS A 331 -7.63 18.07 -4.33
C CYS A 331 -7.45 19.53 -3.90
N HIS A 332 -6.21 19.98 -3.66
CA HIS A 332 -5.95 21.37 -3.27
C HIS A 332 -5.82 22.27 -4.48
N ARG A 333 -5.10 21.80 -5.50
CA ARG A 333 -4.87 22.57 -6.73
C ARG A 333 -6.03 22.46 -7.70
N LEU A 334 -6.93 21.49 -7.50
CA LEU A 334 -8.03 21.16 -8.40
C LEU A 334 -7.55 20.89 -9.83
N VAL A 335 -6.36 20.30 -9.96
CA VAL A 335 -5.75 19.95 -11.25
C VAL A 335 -5.60 18.45 -11.39
N THR A 336 -5.77 18.00 -12.63
CA THR A 336 -5.57 16.62 -13.02
C THR A 336 -4.31 16.52 -13.86
N GLN A 337 -3.40 15.63 -13.48
CA GLN A 337 -2.20 15.30 -14.24
C GLN A 337 -2.32 13.90 -14.79
N ARG A 338 -1.89 13.69 -16.03
CA ARG A 338 -1.90 12.38 -16.69
C ARG A 338 -0.52 11.99 -17.15
N ARG A 339 -0.19 10.72 -16.97
CA ARG A 339 1.07 10.12 -17.40
C ARG A 339 0.84 8.73 -17.98
N ASN A 340 1.46 8.43 -19.12
CA ASN A 340 1.38 7.09 -19.70
C ASN A 340 2.45 6.17 -19.10
N ILE A 341 2.09 4.90 -18.93
CA ILE A 341 2.94 3.83 -18.43
C ILE A 341 2.92 2.63 -19.40
N PRO A 342 3.85 1.67 -19.29
CA PRO A 342 4.06 0.65 -20.32
C PRO A 342 3.09 -0.54 -20.21
N PHE A 343 2.42 -0.70 -19.07
CA PHE A 343 1.51 -1.79 -18.76
C PHE A 343 0.18 -1.25 -18.17
N VAL A 344 -0.85 -2.10 -18.15
CA VAL A 344 -2.13 -1.76 -17.51
C VAL A 344 -1.94 -1.91 -15.99
N PRO A 345 -2.17 -0.85 -15.20
CA PRO A 345 -1.98 -0.90 -13.76
C PRO A 345 -3.09 -1.74 -13.11
N SER A 346 -2.71 -2.72 -12.29
CA SER A 346 -3.64 -3.59 -11.55
C SER A 346 -3.71 -3.25 -10.07
N GLU A 347 -2.63 -2.71 -9.50
CA GLU A 347 -2.56 -2.32 -8.09
C GLU A 347 -1.67 -1.09 -7.93
N ILE A 348 -1.99 -0.25 -6.93
CA ILE A 348 -1.26 0.97 -6.59
C ILE A 348 -0.97 0.91 -5.09
N ALA A 349 0.29 0.98 -4.71
CA ALA A 349 0.71 0.97 -3.32
C ALA A 349 1.52 2.23 -2.98
N TRP A 350 0.86 3.21 -2.34
CA TRP A 350 1.56 4.35 -1.74
C TRP A 350 2.43 3.88 -0.59
N HIS A 351 3.68 4.34 -0.56
CA HIS A 351 4.52 4.16 0.62
C HIS A 351 3.84 4.83 1.84
N PRO A 352 3.90 4.27 3.06
CA PRO A 352 3.22 4.84 4.23
C PRO A 352 3.64 6.27 4.58
N VAL A 353 4.84 6.71 4.17
CA VAL A 353 5.27 8.11 4.34
C VAL A 353 4.68 9.03 3.26
N GLY A 354 4.21 8.49 2.14
CA GLY A 354 3.60 9.24 1.03
C GLY A 354 4.57 9.83 0.02
N SER A 355 5.88 9.62 0.18
CA SER A 355 6.91 10.19 -0.70
C SER A 355 7.01 9.50 -2.06
N VAL A 356 6.74 8.20 -2.11
CA VAL A 356 6.79 7.41 -3.34
C VAL A 356 5.55 6.51 -3.46
N VAL A 357 5.25 6.12 -4.69
CA VAL A 357 4.16 5.21 -5.04
C VAL A 357 4.66 4.16 -6.01
N PHE A 358 4.26 2.91 -5.76
CA PHE A 358 4.58 1.78 -6.60
C PHE A 358 3.34 1.38 -7.38
N ILE A 359 3.52 1.19 -8.69
CA ILE A 359 2.47 0.83 -9.62
C ILE A 359 2.78 -0.56 -10.15
N PHE A 360 1.80 -1.45 -10.05
CA PHE A 360 1.97 -2.87 -10.39
C PHE A 360 1.18 -3.24 -11.63
N SER A 361 1.75 -4.10 -12.47
CA SER A 361 1.01 -4.87 -13.46
C SER A 361 0.42 -6.13 -12.84
N LEU A 362 -0.52 -6.77 -13.54
CA LEU A 362 -1.11 -8.03 -13.09
C LEU A 362 -0.06 -9.15 -12.98
N GLN A 363 1.01 -9.07 -13.79
CA GLN A 363 2.16 -9.98 -13.77
C GLN A 363 3.19 -9.60 -12.70
N GLY A 364 2.94 -8.55 -11.91
CA GLY A 364 3.84 -8.09 -10.85
C GLY A 364 4.95 -7.14 -11.32
N ASP A 365 4.96 -6.70 -12.58
CA ASP A 365 5.94 -5.69 -13.01
C ASP A 365 5.72 -4.38 -12.26
N ILE A 366 6.79 -3.70 -11.89
CA ILE A 366 6.77 -2.55 -10.99
C ILE A 366 7.31 -1.31 -11.71
N GLN A 367 6.60 -0.19 -11.58
CA GLN A 367 7.12 1.13 -11.89
C GLN A 367 6.93 2.06 -10.69
N VAL A 368 7.97 2.81 -10.33
CA VAL A 368 7.96 3.69 -9.15
C VAL A 368 7.89 5.15 -9.57
N PHE A 369 7.08 5.91 -8.86
CA PHE A 369 6.99 7.36 -8.98
C PHE A 369 7.14 8.05 -7.63
N ASP A 370 7.62 9.28 -7.63
CA ASP A 370 7.52 10.16 -6.49
C ASP A 370 6.10 10.77 -6.37
N MET A 371 5.87 11.55 -5.32
CA MET A 371 4.60 12.26 -5.09
C MET A 371 4.23 13.30 -6.18
N ALA A 372 5.23 13.79 -6.94
CA ALA A 372 5.04 14.68 -8.08
C ALA A 372 4.92 13.92 -9.41
N LEU A 373 4.70 12.60 -9.37
CA LEU A 373 4.66 11.69 -10.52
C LEU A 373 5.95 11.62 -11.34
N ALA A 374 7.09 12.08 -10.85
CA ALA A 374 8.38 11.86 -11.50
C ALA A 374 8.83 10.40 -11.32
N PRO A 375 9.34 9.73 -12.36
CA PRO A 375 9.71 8.33 -12.27
C PRO A 375 11.00 8.18 -11.46
N VAL A 376 11.02 7.20 -10.58
CA VAL A 376 12.18 6.80 -9.78
C VAL A 376 12.59 5.39 -10.22
N LEU A 377 13.89 5.14 -10.36
CA LEU A 377 14.38 3.82 -10.73
C LEU A 377 14.26 2.87 -9.53
N LEU A 378 13.80 1.65 -9.76
CA LEU A 378 13.92 0.55 -8.81
C LEU A 378 15.04 -0.37 -9.30
N GLN A 379 16.14 -0.40 -8.57
CA GLN A 379 17.31 -1.20 -8.92
C GLN A 379 17.54 -2.27 -7.86
N LEU A 380 17.55 -3.53 -8.29
CA LEU A 380 18.00 -4.60 -7.41
C LEU A 380 19.53 -4.63 -7.33
N ALA A 381 20.06 -5.08 -6.20
CA ALA A 381 21.50 -5.31 -6.05
C ALA A 381 22.02 -6.23 -7.17
N GLY A 382 23.14 -5.89 -7.80
CA GLY A 382 23.65 -6.63 -8.96
C GLY A 382 24.95 -6.04 -9.48
N GLU A 383 25.62 -6.76 -10.38
CA GLU A 383 26.89 -6.33 -10.97
C GLU A 383 26.71 -5.28 -12.07
N GLY A 384 25.53 -5.22 -12.69
CA GLY A 384 25.17 -4.25 -13.72
C GLY A 384 24.10 -3.25 -13.26
N GLN A 385 24.16 -2.04 -13.79
CA GLN A 385 23.07 -1.07 -13.65
C GLN A 385 22.02 -1.29 -14.75
N ASN A 386 20.75 -1.34 -14.36
CA ASN A 386 19.63 -1.38 -15.29
C ASN A 386 19.00 0.02 -15.35
N GLU A 387 19.07 0.65 -16.53
CA GLU A 387 18.43 1.96 -16.73
C GLU A 387 16.92 1.86 -16.99
N SER A 388 16.37 0.64 -17.05
CA SER A 388 14.94 0.42 -17.17
C SER A 388 14.19 1.02 -15.99
N ARG A 389 13.20 1.87 -16.29
CA ARG A 389 12.25 2.41 -15.30
C ARG A 389 11.21 1.40 -14.83
N ILE A 390 11.25 0.20 -15.39
CA ILE A 390 10.32 -0.89 -15.10
C ILE A 390 11.14 -2.05 -14.56
N PHE A 391 10.80 -2.49 -13.37
CA PHE A 391 11.27 -3.77 -12.85
C PHE A 391 10.30 -4.86 -13.35
N ARG A 392 10.78 -5.76 -14.21
CA ARG A 392 9.93 -6.81 -14.78
C ARG A 392 9.99 -8.07 -13.92
N MET A 393 8.93 -8.31 -13.17
CA MET A 393 8.81 -9.52 -12.36
C MET A 393 8.71 -10.77 -13.24
N SER A 394 8.14 -10.61 -14.43
CA SER A 394 8.04 -11.65 -15.47
C SER A 394 9.40 -12.17 -15.98
N GLU A 395 10.48 -11.41 -15.83
CA GLU A 395 11.85 -11.89 -16.16
C GLU A 395 12.37 -12.92 -15.12
N TYR A 396 11.80 -12.91 -13.91
CA TYR A 396 12.23 -13.77 -12.80
C TYR A 396 11.22 -14.85 -12.44
N PHE A 397 9.94 -14.71 -12.80
CA PHE A 397 8.90 -15.65 -12.40
C PHE A 397 7.86 -15.78 -13.51
N ARG A 398 7.56 -17.02 -13.93
CA ARG A 398 6.50 -17.33 -14.90
C ARG A 398 5.18 -17.69 -14.22
N ASP A 399 4.09 -17.45 -14.97
CA ASP A 399 2.73 -17.83 -14.61
C ASP A 399 2.27 -17.31 -13.24
N ILE A 400 2.71 -16.10 -12.91
CA ILE A 400 2.35 -15.40 -11.68
C ILE A 400 1.27 -14.35 -11.92
N LYS A 401 0.40 -14.19 -10.93
CA LYS A 401 -0.65 -13.16 -10.93
C LYS A 401 -0.72 -12.49 -9.57
N LEU A 402 -0.40 -11.19 -9.54
CA LEU A 402 -0.39 -10.41 -8.31
C LEU A 402 -1.81 -10.34 -7.73
N SER A 403 -1.92 -10.65 -6.43
CA SER A 403 -3.15 -10.52 -5.67
C SER A 403 -3.12 -9.31 -4.73
N HIS A 404 -1.99 -9.09 -4.08
CA HIS A 404 -1.79 -8.01 -3.11
C HIS A 404 -0.33 -7.56 -3.10
N ALA A 405 -0.10 -6.26 -2.95
CA ALA A 405 1.18 -5.63 -2.66
C ALA A 405 1.00 -4.63 -1.51
N VAL A 406 1.47 -4.99 -0.31
CA VAL A 406 1.22 -4.21 0.91
C VAL A 406 2.54 -3.82 1.59
N TRP A 407 2.72 -2.53 1.83
CA TRP A 407 3.85 -1.98 2.58
C TRP A 407 3.79 -2.36 4.05
N SER A 408 4.96 -2.56 4.66
CA SER A 408 5.11 -2.66 6.10
C SER A 408 4.57 -1.40 6.76
N CYS A 409 3.68 -1.58 7.72
CA CYS A 409 2.94 -0.49 8.36
C CYS A 409 3.86 0.58 8.98
N ASP A 410 3.29 1.76 9.23
CA ASP A 410 3.82 2.73 10.19
C ASP A 410 3.86 2.08 11.59
N SER A 411 4.92 1.32 11.89
CA SER A 411 5.14 0.91 13.28
C SER A 411 5.30 2.18 14.11
N PRO A 412 4.53 2.37 15.20
CA PRO A 412 4.70 3.54 16.05
C PRO A 412 6.16 3.58 16.49
N LEU A 413 6.85 4.67 16.12
CA LEU A 413 8.27 4.91 16.48
C LEU A 413 8.53 4.77 17.99
N ASN A 414 7.47 4.86 18.80
CA ASN A 414 7.49 4.71 20.26
C ASN A 414 7.75 3.28 20.76
N PHE A 415 7.77 2.26 19.88
CA PHE A 415 8.11 0.86 20.23
C PHE A 415 9.41 0.37 19.62
N VAL A 416 10.27 1.25 19.11
CA VAL A 416 11.65 0.90 18.77
C VAL A 416 12.40 0.69 20.08
N SER A 417 12.42 -0.55 20.57
CA SER A 417 13.41 -0.94 21.59
C SER A 417 14.80 -0.74 20.99
N ASP A 418 15.70 -0.16 21.77
CA ASP A 418 17.09 0.10 21.39
C ASP A 418 17.69 -1.17 20.75
N GLY A 419 17.97 -1.10 19.45
CA GLY A 419 18.41 -2.23 18.62
C GLY A 419 17.49 -2.64 17.46
N ASP A 420 16.23 -2.21 17.39
CA ASP A 420 15.26 -2.58 16.32
C ASP A 420 15.20 -1.61 15.12
N VAL A 421 16.20 -0.74 14.97
CA VAL A 421 16.33 0.15 13.80
C VAL A 421 16.67 -0.69 12.56
N ALA A 422 15.64 -1.12 11.84
CA ALA A 422 15.80 -1.67 10.50
C ALA A 422 16.12 -0.51 9.55
N CYS A 423 17.17 -0.63 8.74
CA CYS A 423 17.54 0.37 7.74
C CYS A 423 16.84 0.09 6.40
N SER A 424 15.60 -0.41 6.44
CA SER A 424 14.90 -0.84 5.23
C SER A 424 13.40 -0.85 5.41
N ASP A 425 12.68 -0.48 4.36
CA ASP A 425 11.24 -0.68 4.26
C ASP A 425 10.95 -1.98 3.50
N ASN A 426 9.89 -2.67 3.93
CA ASN A 426 9.50 -3.95 3.34
C ASN A 426 8.14 -3.83 2.67
N MET A 427 7.99 -4.50 1.53
CA MET A 427 6.72 -4.64 0.84
C MET A 427 6.47 -6.11 0.58
N PHE A 428 5.37 -6.61 1.12
CA PHE A 428 4.97 -7.99 0.93
C PHE A 428 4.04 -8.11 -0.26
N MET A 429 4.40 -9.00 -1.18
CA MET A 429 3.64 -9.30 -2.38
C MET A 429 3.21 -10.76 -2.35
N VAL A 430 1.93 -10.99 -2.65
CA VAL A 430 1.36 -12.33 -2.72
C VAL A 430 0.79 -12.56 -4.11
N PHE A 431 1.18 -13.66 -4.73
CA PHE A 431 0.72 -14.07 -6.05
C PHE A 431 -0.19 -15.29 -5.92
N GLN A 432 -1.44 -15.14 -6.35
CA GLN A 432 -2.47 -16.18 -6.22
C GLN A 432 -2.12 -17.39 -7.10
N ASP A 433 -1.74 -17.12 -8.36
CA ASP A 433 -1.32 -18.15 -9.30
C ASP A 433 0.16 -18.48 -9.03
N GLY A 434 0.47 -19.78 -8.91
CA GLY A 434 1.80 -20.26 -8.51
C GLY A 434 2.01 -20.38 -7.00
N GLY A 435 1.24 -19.68 -6.17
CA GLY A 435 1.40 -19.69 -4.71
C GLY A 435 2.73 -19.06 -4.27
N LEU A 436 3.14 -17.99 -4.95
CA LEU A 436 4.41 -17.31 -4.71
C LEU A 436 4.23 -16.18 -3.68
N LEU A 437 5.15 -16.14 -2.71
CA LEU A 437 5.27 -15.09 -1.71
C LEU A 437 6.58 -14.34 -1.93
N CYS A 438 6.52 -13.01 -1.95
CA CYS A 438 7.71 -12.19 -2.13
C CYS A 438 7.76 -11.08 -1.08
N ASN A 439 8.94 -10.80 -0.57
CA ASN A 439 9.24 -9.61 0.21
C ASN A 439 10.22 -8.75 -0.57
N LEU A 440 9.77 -7.62 -1.08
CA LEU A 440 10.63 -6.60 -1.66
C LEU A 440 11.12 -5.69 -0.54
N ARG A 441 12.42 -5.73 -0.29
CA ARG A 441 13.09 -4.92 0.73
C ARG A 441 13.80 -3.77 0.06
N ILE A 442 13.44 -2.53 0.40
CA ILE A 442 14.14 -1.33 -0.05
C ILE A 442 15.18 -0.96 1.00
N GLU A 443 16.44 -1.00 0.62
CA GLU A 443 17.55 -0.68 1.51
C GLU A 443 17.74 0.83 1.55
N LEU A 444 17.78 1.36 2.77
CA LEU A 444 17.92 2.77 3.08
C LEU A 444 19.14 2.97 3.98
N GLY A 445 19.69 4.18 3.96
CA GLY A 445 20.84 4.50 4.79
C GLY A 445 20.57 4.35 6.29
N SER A 446 21.62 4.16 7.09
CA SER A 446 21.52 4.03 8.55
C SER A 446 21.00 5.28 9.26
N LEU A 447 20.97 6.42 8.57
CA LEU A 447 20.54 7.72 9.11
C LEU A 447 19.03 7.95 9.03
N THR A 448 18.30 7.11 8.29
CA THR A 448 16.92 7.39 7.87
C THR A 448 15.87 6.58 8.65
N LEU A 449 16.30 5.87 9.71
CA LEU A 449 15.49 4.94 10.49
C LEU A 449 14.67 3.96 9.62
N GLY A 450 15.14 3.69 8.39
CA GLY A 450 14.50 2.82 7.42
C GLY A 450 13.17 3.34 6.89
N ARG A 451 13.05 4.63 6.56
CA ARG A 451 11.87 5.19 5.88
C ARG A 451 12.20 5.82 4.53
N ILE A 452 11.46 5.46 3.47
CA ILE A 452 11.50 6.17 2.18
C ILE A 452 10.71 7.48 2.33
N GLY A 453 11.34 8.49 2.92
CA GLY A 453 10.76 9.79 3.19
C GLY A 453 11.15 10.87 2.18
N PRO A 454 10.66 12.11 2.40
CA PRO A 454 10.90 13.21 1.48
C PRO A 454 12.39 13.55 1.34
N ARG A 455 13.13 13.44 2.45
CA ARG A 455 14.56 13.75 2.50
C ARG A 455 15.37 12.78 1.67
N GLU A 456 15.09 11.48 1.79
CA GLU A 456 15.79 10.42 1.09
C GLU A 456 15.63 10.55 -0.43
N VAL A 457 14.41 10.86 -0.88
CA VAL A 457 14.12 11.11 -2.30
C VAL A 457 14.86 12.34 -2.81
N ILE A 458 14.88 13.43 -2.04
CA ILE A 458 15.62 14.66 -2.40
C ILE A 458 17.12 14.44 -2.46
N GLU A 459 17.69 13.73 -1.50
CA GLU A 459 19.12 13.39 -1.49
C GLU A 459 19.49 12.55 -2.72
N GLU A 460 18.64 11.61 -3.14
CA GLU A 460 18.84 10.84 -4.37
C GLU A 460 18.73 11.68 -5.64
N TYR A 461 17.80 12.65 -5.71
CA TYR A 461 17.76 13.60 -6.84
C TYR A 461 19.01 14.49 -6.90
N ILE A 462 19.45 15.01 -5.76
CA ILE A 462 20.65 15.85 -5.65
C ILE A 462 21.89 15.06 -6.11
N LYS A 463 22.06 13.83 -5.62
CA LYS A 463 23.16 12.93 -5.97
C LYS A 463 23.25 12.67 -7.48
N HIS A 464 22.11 12.64 -8.16
CA HIS A 464 22.01 12.40 -9.60
C HIS A 464 21.89 13.68 -10.45
N ASN A 465 22.11 14.85 -9.86
CA ASN A 465 22.00 16.16 -10.53
C ASN A 465 20.63 16.44 -11.16
N GLN A 466 19.56 15.94 -10.56
CA GLN A 466 18.17 16.08 -11.00
C GLN A 466 17.48 17.21 -10.24
N ALA A 467 18.00 18.43 -10.41
CA ALA A 467 17.55 19.60 -9.66
C ALA A 467 16.07 19.94 -9.88
N GLU A 468 15.59 19.87 -11.14
CA GLU A 468 14.18 20.14 -11.47
C GLU A 468 13.23 19.18 -10.77
N GLN A 469 13.57 17.89 -10.74
CA GLN A 469 12.78 16.87 -10.04
C GLN A 469 12.77 17.12 -8.54
N ALA A 470 13.92 17.51 -7.96
CA ALA A 470 14.00 17.87 -6.56
C ALA A 470 13.10 19.07 -6.20
N VAL A 471 13.10 20.13 -7.02
CA VAL A 471 12.24 21.30 -6.81
C VAL A 471 10.75 20.94 -6.93
N ASN A 472 10.38 20.22 -7.99
CA ASN A 472 9.01 19.74 -8.19
C ASN A 472 8.52 18.87 -7.02
N PHE A 473 9.40 18.02 -6.49
CA PHE A 473 9.11 17.19 -5.34
C PHE A 473 8.88 18.05 -4.08
N VAL A 474 9.77 19.01 -3.76
CA VAL A 474 9.57 19.94 -2.63
C VAL A 474 8.25 20.69 -2.73
N ASN A 475 7.89 21.16 -3.93
CA ASN A 475 6.63 21.85 -4.19
C ASN A 475 5.38 20.98 -3.99
N SER A 476 5.54 19.66 -3.97
CA SER A 476 4.44 18.71 -3.75
C SER A 476 4.22 18.36 -2.27
N ILE A 477 5.18 18.69 -1.39
CA ILE A 477 5.08 18.37 0.05
C ILE A 477 4.17 19.39 0.75
N ASN A 478 3.28 18.89 1.62
CA ASN A 478 2.40 19.75 2.39
C ASN A 478 3.08 20.30 3.66
N TRP A 479 3.36 21.61 3.65
CA TRP A 479 3.87 22.35 4.81
C TRP A 479 3.01 22.22 6.08
N ASN A 480 1.70 22.01 5.94
CA ASN A 480 0.79 21.89 7.08
C ASN A 480 0.84 20.53 7.77
N ASP A 481 1.30 19.47 7.08
CA ASP A 481 1.40 18.13 7.67
C ASP A 481 2.79 17.92 8.29
N ASP A 482 3.86 18.27 7.57
CA ASP A 482 5.23 18.12 8.06
C ASP A 482 6.14 19.28 7.61
N GLY A 483 5.98 20.43 8.25
CA GLY A 483 6.82 21.60 8.01
C GLY A 483 8.32 21.35 8.29
N SER A 484 8.65 20.37 9.13
CA SER A 484 10.05 20.04 9.45
C SER A 484 10.76 19.38 8.29
N SER A 485 10.12 18.38 7.67
CA SER A 485 10.61 17.72 6.46
C SER A 485 10.62 18.68 5.28
N CYS A 486 9.60 19.53 5.12
CA CYS A 486 9.58 20.57 4.07
C CYS A 486 10.80 21.49 4.18
N PHE A 487 11.07 22.03 5.37
CA PHE A 487 12.20 22.92 5.60
C PHE A 487 13.55 22.23 5.37
N ALA A 488 13.69 20.98 5.81
CA ALA A 488 14.91 20.20 5.59
C ALA A 488 15.16 19.95 4.09
N CYS A 489 14.13 19.54 3.35
CA CYS A 489 14.20 19.29 1.91
C CYS A 489 14.52 20.57 1.12
N LEU A 490 13.81 21.66 1.42
CA LEU A 490 14.07 22.97 0.84
C LEU A 490 15.51 23.40 1.10
N SER A 491 15.98 23.30 2.34
CA SER A 491 17.34 23.68 2.71
C SER A 491 18.39 22.84 1.99
N ALA A 492 18.14 21.55 1.77
CA ALA A 492 19.02 20.68 1.01
C ALA A 492 19.12 21.11 -0.46
N VAL A 493 17.98 21.39 -1.10
CA VAL A 493 17.92 21.87 -2.50
C VAL A 493 18.58 23.23 -2.65
N MET A 494 18.26 24.21 -1.78
CA MET A 494 18.88 25.53 -1.77
C MET A 494 20.40 25.45 -1.62
N ASN A 495 20.89 24.62 -0.68
CA ASN A 495 22.32 24.41 -0.49
C ASN A 495 22.98 23.80 -1.72
N TYR A 496 22.33 22.83 -2.37
CA TYR A 496 22.87 22.19 -3.57
C TYR A 496 22.97 23.20 -4.72
N LEU A 497 21.91 23.95 -4.99
CA LEU A 497 21.86 24.91 -6.09
C LEU A 497 22.88 26.05 -5.91
N LEU A 498 23.02 26.59 -4.69
CA LEU A 498 23.94 27.69 -4.38
C LEU A 498 25.43 27.29 -4.36
N LYS A 499 25.77 26.00 -4.48
CA LYS A 499 27.18 25.55 -4.63
C LYS A 499 27.75 25.85 -6.02
N PHE A 500 26.88 26.07 -7.01
CA PHE A 500 27.28 26.27 -8.39
C PHE A 500 27.08 27.74 -8.81
N PRO A 501 27.77 28.22 -9.86
CA PRO A 501 27.53 29.55 -10.42
C PRO A 501 26.07 29.74 -10.81
N LEU A 502 25.52 30.94 -10.61
CA LEU A 502 24.16 31.24 -11.01
C LEU A 502 24.06 31.29 -12.54
N THR A 503 22.98 30.70 -13.04
CA THR A 503 22.54 30.74 -14.44
C THR A 503 21.03 30.98 -14.41
N ASP A 504 20.44 31.52 -15.46
CA ASP A 504 18.99 31.79 -15.52
C ASP A 504 18.15 30.58 -15.09
N LYS A 505 18.57 29.38 -15.50
CA LYS A 505 17.93 28.11 -15.10
C LYS A 505 18.03 27.86 -13.59
N ARG A 506 19.20 28.06 -12.98
CA ARG A 506 19.40 27.85 -11.53
C ARG A 506 18.70 28.92 -10.70
N GLU A 507 18.67 30.15 -11.19
CA GLU A 507 17.93 31.24 -10.56
C GLU A 507 16.43 30.93 -10.53
N GLY A 508 15.86 30.49 -11.66
CA GLY A 508 14.47 30.04 -11.71
C GLY A 508 14.17 28.89 -10.73
N LEU A 509 15.07 27.90 -10.63
CA LEU A 509 14.90 26.81 -9.66
C LEU A 509 15.01 27.27 -8.20
N LEU A 510 15.89 28.22 -7.88
CA LEU A 510 16.02 28.81 -6.54
C LEU A 510 14.78 29.63 -6.18
N GLU A 511 14.26 30.42 -7.12
CA GLU A 511 13.03 31.18 -6.96
C GLU A 511 11.84 30.25 -6.74
N GLU A 512 11.68 29.21 -7.57
CA GLU A 512 10.61 28.23 -7.45
C GLU A 512 10.69 27.46 -6.11
N THR A 513 11.90 27.10 -5.67
CA THR A 513 12.13 26.44 -4.37
C THR A 513 11.70 27.32 -3.20
N LEU A 514 12.03 28.62 -3.21
CA LEU A 514 11.56 29.56 -2.19
C LEU A 514 10.06 29.84 -2.32
N GLY A 515 9.54 29.82 -3.55
CA GLY A 515 8.14 29.98 -3.89
C GLY A 515 7.24 28.95 -3.20
N CYS A 516 7.75 27.75 -2.90
CA CYS A 516 6.99 26.73 -2.16
C CYS A 516 6.47 27.21 -0.78
N PHE A 517 7.11 28.22 -0.19
CA PHE A 517 6.71 28.81 1.10
C PHE A 517 6.17 30.24 0.95
N TYR A 518 6.80 31.08 0.11
CA TYR A 518 6.39 32.49 -0.02
C TYR A 518 5.19 32.69 -0.94
N THR A 519 4.99 31.80 -1.91
CA THR A 519 3.86 31.81 -2.85
C THR A 519 3.30 30.38 -2.97
N PRO A 520 2.83 29.79 -1.86
CA PRO A 520 2.51 28.39 -1.81
C PRO A 520 1.23 28.10 -2.60
N SER A 521 1.20 26.97 -3.31
CA SER A 521 -0.01 26.53 -4.04
C SER A 521 -1.17 26.16 -3.10
N ARG A 522 -0.83 25.77 -1.86
CA ARG A 522 -1.77 25.51 -0.76
C ARG A 522 -1.52 26.53 0.35
N PRO A 523 -2.55 27.19 0.90
CA PRO A 523 -2.38 28.09 2.04
C PRO A 523 -1.66 27.39 3.22
N ILE A 524 -0.66 28.06 3.77
CA ILE A 524 0.10 27.58 4.92
C ILE A 524 -0.51 28.18 6.19
N ASN A 525 -0.74 27.37 7.21
CA ASN A 525 -1.29 27.78 8.49
C ASN A 525 -0.35 28.79 9.19
N ASP A 526 -0.92 29.77 9.88
CA ASP A 526 -0.17 30.84 10.57
C ASP A 526 0.90 30.30 11.54
N VAL A 527 0.61 29.19 12.22
CA VAL A 527 1.54 28.52 13.14
C VAL A 527 2.81 28.08 12.42
N VAL A 528 2.66 27.46 11.24
CA VAL A 528 3.80 27.00 10.41
C VAL A 528 4.55 28.20 9.85
N VAL A 529 3.83 29.24 9.40
CA VAL A 529 4.46 30.48 8.91
C VAL A 529 5.33 31.12 9.99
N LEU A 530 4.80 31.28 11.21
CA LEU A 530 5.53 31.87 12.34
C LEU A 530 6.79 31.07 12.69
N GLN A 531 6.73 29.75 12.61
CA GLN A 531 7.85 28.86 12.93
C GLN A 531 8.98 28.93 11.88
N TYR A 532 8.66 28.96 10.59
CA TYR A 532 9.67 28.78 9.53
C TYR A 532 10.06 30.06 8.78
N ARG A 533 9.32 31.17 8.95
CA ARG A 533 9.60 32.45 8.25
C ARG A 533 11.00 33.00 8.52
N GLU A 534 11.44 33.03 9.77
CA GLU A 534 12.75 33.60 10.14
C GLU A 534 13.93 32.73 9.61
N PRO A 535 13.93 31.40 9.78
CA PRO A 535 14.91 30.53 9.12
C PRO A 535 14.95 30.67 7.59
N LEU A 536 13.78 30.71 6.92
CA LEU A 536 13.71 30.85 5.46
C LEU A 536 14.15 32.22 4.96
N SER A 537 14.01 33.27 5.77
CA SER A 537 14.53 34.60 5.42
C SER A 537 16.06 34.62 5.26
N ARG A 538 16.77 33.70 5.93
CA ARG A 538 18.23 33.56 5.80
C ARG A 538 18.59 32.96 4.44
N TRP A 539 17.82 32.00 3.97
CA TRP A 539 17.97 31.43 2.62
C TRP A 539 17.69 32.45 1.52
N SER A 540 16.60 33.21 1.64
CA SER A 540 16.28 34.24 0.66
C SER A 540 17.36 35.33 0.61
N ARG A 541 17.82 35.83 1.76
CA ARG A 541 18.95 36.79 1.83
C ARG A 541 20.21 36.26 1.15
N ARG A 542 20.55 35.00 1.38
CA ARG A 542 21.72 34.37 0.74
C ARG A 542 21.55 34.32 -0.79
N PHE A 543 20.38 33.94 -1.29
CA PHE A 543 20.09 33.96 -2.72
C PHE A 543 20.21 35.36 -3.33
N PHE A 544 19.56 36.37 -2.74
CA PHE A 544 19.66 37.76 -3.21
C PHE A 544 21.09 38.30 -3.18
N TYR A 545 21.88 37.91 -2.18
CA TYR A 545 23.29 38.28 -2.14
C TYR A 545 24.10 37.72 -3.31
N HIS A 546 23.77 36.51 -3.78
CA HIS A 546 24.39 35.92 -4.97
C HIS A 546 23.90 36.58 -6.27
N LEU A 547 22.65 37.05 -6.35
CA LEU A 547 22.14 37.78 -7.52
C LEU A 547 22.76 39.17 -7.70
N LEU A 548 23.18 39.79 -6.60
CA LEU A 548 23.81 41.12 -6.60
C LEU A 548 25.30 41.10 -6.97
N ARG A 549 25.91 39.92 -7.08
CA ARG A 549 27.33 39.71 -7.39
C ARG A 549 27.48 39.11 -8.76
#